data_AF-Q8ZUP4-F1
#
_entry.id   AF-Q8ZUP4-F1
#
_cell.length_a   1.000
_cell.length_b   1.000
_cell.length_c   1.000
_cell.angle_alpha   90.00
_cell.angle_beta   90.00
_cell.angle_gamma   90.00
#
_symmetry.space_group_name_H-M   'P 1'
#
loop_
_entity.id
_entity.type
_entity.pdbx_description
1 polymer ?
#
loop_
_entity_poly.entity_id
_entity_poly.type
_entity_poly.pdbx_seq_one_letter_code
_entity_poly.pdbx_strand_id
1 'polypeptide(L)'
;MEAVLVLLPVMFLKHFWTTIYTPRGRFLGGVAAKVIAVYEAAFYAALLTVPLGPLLAPAVVMALIHWAGAVLYLRGALARYKNLAPAYAVFEAVELLFLVFAAIWLARV
;
A
#
# COMPACT_ATOMS: atom_id res chain seq x y z
N MET A 1 -6.52 8.74 -14.36
CA MET A 1 -5.45 7.86 -14.88
C MET A 1 -4.07 8.46 -14.63
N GLU A 2 -3.80 9.70 -15.05
CA GLU A 2 -2.50 10.37 -14.86
C GLU A 2 -2.00 10.38 -13.41
N ALA A 3 -2.85 10.75 -12.45
CA ALA A 3 -2.50 10.74 -11.04
C ALA A 3 -2.04 9.35 -10.55
N VAL A 4 -2.71 8.27 -10.97
CA VAL A 4 -2.32 6.90 -10.60
C VAL A 4 -0.95 6.56 -11.16
N LEU A 5 -0.68 6.89 -12.42
CA LEU A 5 0.61 6.58 -13.07
C LEU A 5 1.79 7.34 -12.43
N VAL A 6 1.57 8.57 -11.98
CA VAL A 6 2.60 9.37 -11.30
C VAL A 6 2.92 8.80 -9.91
N LEU A 7 1.91 8.31 -9.19
CA LEU A 7 2.07 7.81 -7.83
C LEU A 7 2.55 6.34 -7.80
N LEU A 8 2.23 5.56 -8.84
CA LEU A 8 2.54 4.12 -8.90
C LEU A 8 4.03 3.77 -8.61
N PRO A 9 5.04 4.48 -9.13
CA PRO A 9 6.44 4.19 -8.82
C PRO A 9 6.79 4.34 -7.32
N VAL A 10 6.15 5.28 -6.64
CA VAL A 10 6.36 5.50 -5.20
C VAL A 10 5.72 4.37 -4.39
N MET A 11 4.56 3.85 -4.82
CA MET A 11 3.99 2.62 -4.24
C MET A 11 4.97 1.45 -4.37
N PHE A 12 5.48 1.20 -5.59
CA PHE A 12 6.45 0.13 -5.83
C PHE A 12 7.67 0.23 -4.90
N LEU A 13 8.29 1.41 -4.85
CA LEU A 13 9.48 1.63 -4.03
C LEU A 13 9.20 1.35 -2.56
N LYS A 14 8.07 1.85 -2.03
CA LYS A 14 7.69 1.65 -0.64
C LYS A 14 7.45 0.18 -0.32
N HIS A 15 6.66 -0.54 -1.11
CA HIS A 15 6.32 -1.94 -0.80
C HIS A 15 7.52 -2.86 -1.00
N PHE A 16 8.34 -2.61 -2.02
CA PHE A 16 9.60 -3.33 -2.21
C PHE A 16 10.53 -3.13 -1.02
N TRP A 17 10.74 -1.88 -0.59
CA TRP A 17 11.56 -1.56 0.58
C TRP A 17 11.00 -2.24 1.84
N THR A 18 9.72 -2.08 2.11
CA THR A 18 9.09 -2.60 3.33
C THR A 18 9.15 -4.13 3.38
N THR A 19 8.87 -4.82 2.27
CA THR A 19 9.00 -6.28 2.14
C THR A 19 10.41 -6.77 2.50
N ILE A 20 11.45 -6.05 2.04
CA ILE A 20 12.84 -6.46 2.20
C ILE A 20 13.42 -6.12 3.58
N TYR A 21 13.05 -4.97 4.14
CA TYR A 21 13.71 -4.41 5.32
C TYR A 21 12.93 -4.60 6.63
N THR A 22 11.61 -4.77 6.58
CA THR A 22 10.78 -5.05 7.77
C THR A 22 11.19 -6.34 8.49
N PRO A 23 11.46 -7.48 7.81
CA PRO A 23 11.96 -8.69 8.48
C PRO A 23 13.30 -8.50 9.18
N ARG A 24 14.05 -7.45 8.81
CA ARG A 24 15.34 -7.09 9.40
C ARG A 24 15.20 -6.06 10.54
N GLY A 25 13.98 -5.85 11.02
CA GLY A 25 13.69 -4.92 12.12
C GLY A 25 13.74 -3.44 11.74
N ARG A 26 13.76 -3.10 10.44
CA ARG A 26 13.76 -1.71 9.98
C ARG A 26 12.35 -1.29 9.60
N PHE A 27 11.75 -0.43 10.41
CA PHE A 27 10.40 0.08 10.21
C PHE A 27 10.40 1.57 9.96
N LEU A 28 9.46 2.01 9.13
CA LEU A 28 9.09 3.42 9.07
C LEU A 28 8.35 3.77 10.36
N GLY A 29 8.79 4.83 11.04
CA GLY A 29 8.21 5.29 12.30
C GLY A 29 7.81 6.76 12.26
N GLY A 30 7.12 7.20 13.30
CA GLY A 30 6.82 8.62 13.51
C GLY A 30 5.98 9.25 12.39
N VAL A 31 6.33 10.47 12.02
CA VAL A 31 5.61 11.25 10.99
C VAL A 31 5.70 10.58 9.61
N ALA A 32 6.85 10.01 9.25
CA ALA A 32 7.04 9.35 7.96
C ALA A 32 6.04 8.21 7.75
N ALA A 33 5.81 7.37 8.77
CA ALA A 33 4.84 6.28 8.70
C ALA A 33 3.40 6.78 8.50
N LYS A 34 3.03 7.89 9.15
CA LYS A 34 1.71 8.52 8.99
C LYS A 34 1.51 9.08 7.58
N VAL A 35 2.51 9.78 7.06
CA VAL A 35 2.48 10.35 5.70
C VAL A 35 2.34 9.24 4.67
N ILE A 36 3.12 8.16 4.82
CA ILE A 36 3.05 7.00 3.92
C ILE A 36 1.67 6.34 3.99
N ALA A 37 1.12 6.11 5.18
CA ALA A 37 -0.20 5.51 5.31
C ALA A 37 -1.32 6.33 4.65
N VAL A 38 -1.28 7.67 4.78
CA VAL A 38 -2.22 8.57 4.10
C VAL A 38 -2.02 8.53 2.58
N TYR A 39 -0.77 8.54 2.14
CA TYR A 39 -0.43 8.44 0.73
C TYR A 39 -0.94 7.14 0.09
N GLU A 40 -0.77 5.99 0.74
CA GLU A 40 -1.26 4.70 0.25
C GLU A 40 -2.79 4.66 0.17
N ALA A 41 -3.46 5.17 1.21
CA ALA A 41 -4.90 5.29 1.24
C ALA A 41 -5.43 6.17 0.10
N ALA A 42 -4.77 7.30 -0.18
CA ALA A 42 -5.10 8.18 -1.29
C ALA A 42 -4.83 7.52 -2.65
N PHE A 43 -3.71 6.80 -2.79
CA PHE A 43 -3.39 6.06 -3.99
C PHE A 43 -4.48 5.03 -4.33
N TYR A 44 -4.89 4.21 -3.37
CA TYR A 44 -5.93 3.22 -3.60
C TYR A 44 -7.30 3.85 -3.90
N ALA A 45 -7.64 4.97 -3.26
CA ALA A 45 -8.83 5.72 -3.61
C ALA A 45 -8.79 6.23 -5.07
N ALA A 46 -7.64 6.75 -5.52
CA ALA A 46 -7.44 7.16 -6.91
C ALA A 46 -7.43 5.97 -7.88
N LEU A 47 -6.91 4.81 -7.46
CA LEU A 47 -6.91 3.59 -8.26
C LEU A 47 -8.34 3.09 -8.54
N LEU A 48 -9.29 3.32 -7.63
CA LEU A 48 -10.70 2.97 -7.86
C LEU A 48 -11.37 3.81 -8.95
N THR A 49 -10.77 4.93 -9.37
CA THR A 49 -11.32 5.79 -10.42
C THR A 49 -10.81 5.46 -11.83
N VAL A 50 -10.06 4.37 -11.99
CA VAL A 50 -9.56 3.90 -13.30
C VAL A 50 -10.23 2.58 -13.71
N PRO A 51 -10.28 2.25 -15.01
CA PRO A 51 -10.94 1.02 -15.47
C PRO A 51 -10.10 -0.21 -15.11
N LEU A 52 -10.37 -0.84 -13.95
CA LEU A 52 -9.59 -1.96 -13.41
C LEU A 52 -10.05 -3.36 -13.85
N GLY A 53 -11.24 -3.47 -14.46
CA GLY A 53 -11.82 -4.76 -14.86
C GLY A 53 -11.80 -5.79 -13.72
N PRO A 54 -11.17 -6.97 -13.89
CA PRO A 54 -11.13 -8.02 -12.86
C PRO A 54 -10.36 -7.61 -11.60
N LEU A 55 -9.52 -6.57 -11.66
CA LEU A 55 -8.75 -6.08 -10.51
C LEU A 55 -9.57 -5.15 -9.60
N LEU A 56 -10.82 -4.82 -9.95
CA LEU A 56 -11.65 -3.92 -9.15
C LEU A 56 -11.90 -4.46 -7.74
N ALA A 57 -12.33 -5.73 -7.61
CA ALA A 57 -12.60 -6.34 -6.31
C ALA A 57 -11.38 -6.33 -5.37
N PRO A 58 -10.18 -6.80 -5.78
CA PRO A 58 -9.00 -6.70 -4.93
C PRO A 58 -8.57 -5.25 -4.66
N ALA A 59 -8.75 -4.32 -5.61
CA ALA A 59 -8.47 -2.90 -5.37
C ALA A 59 -9.39 -2.30 -4.30
N VAL A 60 -10.67 -2.67 -4.26
CA VAL A 60 -11.61 -2.25 -3.21
C VAL A 60 -11.13 -2.76 -1.85
N VAL A 61 -10.72 -4.03 -1.76
CA VAL A 61 -10.18 -4.61 -0.52
C VAL A 61 -8.94 -3.85 -0.07
N MET A 62 -8.00 -3.57 -0.97
CA MET A 62 -6.80 -2.80 -0.64
C MET A 62 -7.13 -1.37 -0.18
N ALA A 63 -8.09 -0.71 -0.83
CA ALA A 63 -8.54 0.63 -0.42
C ALA A 63 -9.10 0.62 1.01
N LEU A 64 -9.93 -0.37 1.35
CA LEU A 64 -10.51 -0.50 2.69
C LEU A 64 -9.42 -0.75 3.75
N ILE A 65 -8.48 -1.65 3.46
CA ILE A 65 -7.36 -1.96 4.37
C ILE A 65 -6.51 -0.70 4.61
N HIS A 66 -6.15 0.04 3.57
CA HIS A 66 -5.30 1.22 3.69
C HIS A 66 -6.02 2.39 4.35
N TRP A 67 -7.31 2.57 4.10
CA TRP A 67 -8.09 3.59 4.79
C TRP A 67 -8.15 3.30 6.29
N ALA A 68 -8.44 2.06 6.67
CA ALA A 68 -8.41 1.63 8.07
C ALA A 68 -7.00 1.77 8.68
N GLY A 69 -5.97 1.35 7.96
CA GLY A 69 -4.57 1.46 8.34
C GLY A 69 -4.14 2.91 8.60
N ALA A 70 -4.50 3.85 7.72
CA ALA A 70 -4.23 5.27 7.89
C ALA A 70 -4.85 5.83 9.16
N VAL A 71 -6.11 5.50 9.45
CA VAL A 71 -6.77 5.90 10.71
C VAL A 71 -6.03 5.34 11.92
N LEU A 72 -5.58 4.08 11.88
CA LEU A 72 -4.84 3.47 12.97
C LEU A 72 -3.44 4.09 13.17
N TYR A 73 -2.74 4.44 12.08
CA TYR A 73 -1.46 5.15 12.11
C TYR A 73 -1.59 6.54 12.74
N LEU A 74 -2.62 7.30 12.35
CA LEU A 74 -2.87 8.63 12.89
C LEU A 74 -3.17 8.59 14.39
N ARG A 75 -3.89 7.56 14.85
CA ARG A 75 -4.22 7.33 16.28
C ARG A 75 -3.07 6.72 17.09
N GLY A 76 -1.93 6.38 16.48
CA GLY A 76 -0.81 5.71 17.16
C GLY A 76 -1.14 4.26 17.60
N ALA A 77 -2.25 3.70 17.11
CA ALA A 77 -2.77 2.41 17.54
C ALA A 77 -2.02 1.22 16.92
N LEU A 78 -1.00 1.45 16.09
CA LEU A 78 -0.21 0.38 15.47
C LEU A 78 1.01 -0.03 16.30
N ALA A 79 1.43 0.77 17.29
CA ALA A 79 2.57 0.45 18.15
C ALA A 79 2.39 -0.89 18.92
N ARG A 80 1.13 -1.26 19.20
CA ARG A 80 0.75 -2.54 19.85
C ARG A 80 0.94 -3.77 18.96
N TYR A 81 1.15 -3.60 17.64
CA TYR A 81 1.29 -4.71 16.69
C TYR A 81 2.73 -4.92 16.21
N LYS A 82 3.73 -4.34 16.90
CA LYS A 82 5.17 -4.46 16.55
C LYS A 82 5.66 -5.91 16.36
N ASN A 83 5.03 -6.88 17.03
CA ASN A 83 5.39 -8.29 16.94
C ASN A 83 4.87 -8.97 15.65
N LEU A 84 4.00 -8.30 14.88
CA LEU A 84 3.45 -8.82 13.62
C LEU A 84 4.32 -8.48 12.40
N ALA A 85 5.55 -8.03 12.61
CA ALA A 85 6.47 -7.62 11.54
C ALA A 85 6.66 -8.65 10.42
N PRO A 86 6.78 -9.98 10.67
CA PRO A 86 6.87 -10.96 9.59
C PRO A 86 5.58 -11.05 8.77
N ALA A 87 4.42 -11.05 9.42
CA ALA A 87 3.12 -11.07 8.74
C ALA A 87 2.89 -9.78 7.93
N TYR A 88 3.34 -8.65 8.46
CA TYR A 88 3.32 -7.36 7.76
C TYR A 88 4.19 -7.40 6.50
N ALA A 89 5.40 -7.97 6.55
CA ALA A 89 6.24 -8.10 5.35
C ALA A 89 5.61 -9.00 4.27
N VAL A 90 4.89 -10.05 4.66
CA VAL A 90 4.14 -10.89 3.70
C VAL A 90 3.01 -10.11 3.06
N PHE A 91 2.26 -9.34 3.85
CA PHE A 91 1.21 -8.45 3.33
C PHE A 91 1.78 -7.47 2.28
N GLU A 92 2.91 -6.82 2.59
CA GLU A 92 3.60 -5.90 1.68
C GLU A 92 4.05 -6.58 0.37
N ALA A 93 4.46 -7.84 0.43
CA ALA A 93 4.82 -8.60 -0.76
C ALA A 93 3.61 -8.94 -1.64
N VAL A 94 2.48 -9.32 -1.01
CA VAL A 94 1.22 -9.57 -1.71
C VAL A 94 0.71 -8.30 -2.39
N GLU A 95 0.86 -7.17 -1.72
CA GLU A 95 0.49 -5.87 -2.26
C GLU A 95 1.39 -5.45 -3.44
N LEU A 96 2.70 -5.67 -3.32
CA LEU A 96 3.62 -5.48 -4.43
C LEU A 96 3.23 -6.30 -5.67
N LEU A 97 2.84 -7.57 -5.49
CA LEU A 97 2.33 -8.40 -6.59
C LEU A 97 1.05 -7.82 -7.19
N PHE A 98 0.11 -7.38 -6.36
CA PHE A 98 -1.10 -6.70 -6.83
C PHE A 98 -0.75 -5.46 -7.69
N LEU A 99 0.20 -4.64 -7.25
CA LEU A 99 0.64 -3.44 -7.98
C LEU A 99 1.29 -3.80 -9.32
N VAL A 100 2.04 -4.92 -9.41
CA VAL A 100 2.55 -5.45 -10.70
C VAL A 100 1.39 -5.76 -11.63
N PHE A 101 0.37 -6.50 -11.17
CA PHE A 101 -0.78 -6.82 -12.01
C PHE A 101 -1.58 -5.58 -12.41
N ALA A 102 -1.76 -4.62 -11.50
CA ALA A 102 -2.41 -3.35 -11.79
C ALA A 102 -1.63 -2.53 -12.84
N ALA A 103 -0.30 -2.46 -12.73
CA ALA A 103 0.55 -1.80 -13.71
C ALA A 103 0.44 -2.44 -15.10
N ILE A 104 0.51 -3.77 -15.16
CA ILE A 104 0.37 -4.53 -16.41
C ILE A 104 -1.01 -4.31 -17.03
N TRP A 105 -2.07 -4.29 -16.21
CA TRP A 105 -3.42 -4.03 -16.67
C TRP A 105 -3.54 -2.63 -17.26
N LEU A 106 -3.12 -1.60 -16.50
CA LEU A 106 -3.21 -0.20 -16.90
C LEU A 106 -2.34 0.15 -18.12
N ALA A 107 -1.30 -0.63 -18.42
CA ALA A 107 -0.52 -0.47 -19.65
C ALA A 107 -1.25 -0.97 -20.91
N ARG A 108 -2.40 -1.65 -20.76
CA ARG A 108 -3.17 -2.27 -21.85
C ARG A 108 -4.52 -1.61 -22.11
N VAL A 109 -4.96 -0.72 -21.24
CA VAL A 109 -6.23 0.03 -21.33
C VAL A 109 -5.97 1.52 -21.50
#